data_AF-A0A2I2A8R2-F1
#
_entry.id   AF-A0A2I2A8R2-F1
#
_cell.length_a   1.000
_cell.length_b   1.000
_cell.length_c   1.000
_cell.angle_alpha   90.00
_cell.angle_beta   90.00
_cell.angle_gamma   90.00
#
_symmetry.space_group_name_H-M   'P 1'
#
loop_
_entity.id
_entity.type
_entity.pdbx_description
1 polymer ?
#
loop_
_entity_poly.entity_id
_entity_poly.type
_entity_poly.pdbx_seq_one_letter_code
_entity_poly.pdbx_strand_id
1 'polypeptide(L)' 'MIRLTSIQYHFDDSTAKTDSITCNFSVTSDRNEYLNGNVTLLAKDLEEGTTLDDLTRKQIETLAKTRFAKLAQGGEA' A
#
# COMPACT_ATOMS: atom_id res chain seq x y z
N MET A 1 -4.35 13.04 -10.05
CA MET A 1 -3.33 12.90 -8.97
C MET A 1 -3.68 11.74 -8.04
N ILE A 2 -2.75 10.83 -7.73
CA ILE A 2 -2.92 9.76 -6.74
C ILE A 2 -2.43 10.25 -5.37
N ARG A 3 -3.30 10.27 -4.36
CA ARG A 3 -3.01 10.72 -2.99
C ARG A 3 -3.20 9.57 -2.00
N LEU A 4 -2.15 9.27 -1.23
CA LEU A 4 -2.25 8.39 -0.06
C LEU A 4 -3.01 9.12 1.06
N THR A 5 -4.11 8.55 1.55
CA THR A 5 -4.96 9.15 2.58
C THR A 5 -4.79 8.53 3.96
N SER A 6 -4.40 7.25 4.03
CA SER A 6 -4.21 6.51 5.30
C SER A 6 -3.22 5.36 5.12
N ILE A 7 -2.46 5.08 6.18
CA ILE A 7 -1.67 3.86 6.38
C ILE A 7 -2.22 3.19 7.64
N GLN A 8 -2.54 1.91 7.54
CA GLN A 8 -3.01 1.08 8.65
C GLN A 8 -2.05 -0.10 8.80
N TYR A 9 -1.48 -0.25 9.99
CA TYR A 9 -0.63 -1.38 10.34
C TYR A 9 -1.50 -2.44 11.01
N HIS A 10 -1.35 -3.68 10.55
CA HIS A 10 -2.00 -4.82 11.17
C HIS A 10 -0.91 -5.66 11.83
N PHE A 11 -0.93 -5.72 13.16
CA PHE A 11 0.05 -6.46 13.93
C PHE A 11 -0.44 -7.89 14.17
N ASP A 12 0.49 -8.83 14.16
CA ASP A 12 0.27 -10.18 14.67
C ASP A 12 0.33 -10.15 16.20
N ASP A 13 -0.76 -10.59 16.84
CA ASP A 13 -0.91 -10.55 18.30
C ASP A 13 0.09 -11.46 19.03
N SER A 14 0.63 -12.48 18.37
CA SER A 14 1.51 -13.48 18.99
C SER A 14 3.00 -13.11 18.93
N THR A 15 3.40 -12.34 17.93
CA THR A 15 4.80 -11.97 17.65
C THR A 15 5.06 -10.47 17.77
N ALA A 16 4.01 -9.65 17.87
CA ALA A 16 4.04 -8.20 17.85
C ALA A 16 4.70 -7.59 16.58
N LYS A 17 4.82 -8.38 15.51
CA LYS A 17 5.33 -7.93 14.20
C LYS A 17 4.21 -7.40 13.34
N THR A 18 4.53 -6.56 12.36
CA THR A 18 3.56 -6.15 11.34
C THR A 18 3.34 -7.28 10.33
N ASP A 19 2.11 -7.80 10.26
CA ASP A 19 1.69 -8.84 9.30
C ASP A 19 1.33 -8.26 7.94
N SER A 20 0.68 -7.09 7.94
CA SER A 20 0.30 -6.39 6.72
C SER A 20 0.16 -4.89 6.94
N ILE A 21 0.29 -4.14 5.83
CA ILE A 21 0.06 -2.70 5.82
C ILE A 21 -0.99 -2.37 4.76
N THR A 22 -2.14 -1.84 5.17
CA THR A 22 -3.18 -1.38 4.25
C THR A 22 -3.04 0.11 3.98
N CYS A 23 -2.89 0.47 2.71
CA CYS A 23 -2.74 1.85 2.24
C CYS A 23 -3.96 2.27 1.44
N ASN A 24 -4.60 3.38 1.85
CA ASN A 24 -5.78 3.91 1.17
C ASN A 24 -5.41 5.06 0.24
N PHE A 25 -5.99 5.05 -0.95
CA PHE A 25 -5.74 6.03 -1.99
C PHE A 25 -7.02 6.72 -2.43
N SER A 26 -6.86 8.00 -2.76
CA SER A 26 -7.85 8.79 -3.48
C SER A 26 -7.20 9.34 -4.74
N VAL A 27 -7.88 9.17 -5.86
CA VAL A 27 -7.48 9.68 -7.16
C VAL A 27 -8.54 10.67 -7.63
N THR A 28 -8.08 11.81 -8.12
CA THR A 28 -8.93 12.79 -8.82
C THR A 28 -8.32 13.07 -10.19
N SER A 29 -9.14 13.08 -11.23
CA SER A 29 -8.76 13.46 -12.60
C SER A 29 -9.09 14.93 -12.88
N ASP A 30 -8.52 15.48 -13.95
CA ASP A 30 -8.82 16.85 -14.40
C ASP A 30 -10.27 17.00 -14.91
N ARG A 31 -10.98 15.88 -15.10
CA ARG A 31 -12.40 15.82 -15.48
C ARG A 31 -13.33 15.75 -14.27
N ASN A 32 -12.82 15.94 -13.04
CA ASN A 32 -13.54 15.76 -11.77
C ASN A 32 -14.03 14.33 -11.53
N GLU A 33 -13.42 13.33 -12.16
CA GLU A 33 -13.69 11.93 -11.85
C GLU A 33 -12.91 11.54 -10.58
N TYR A 34 -13.47 10.64 -9.78
CA TYR A 34 -12.82 10.15 -8.58
C TYR A 34 -12.76 8.63 -8.55
N LEU A 35 -11.65 8.11 -8.03
CA LEU A 35 -11.47 6.71 -7.71
C LEU A 35 -10.89 6.62 -6.30
N ASN A 36 -11.53 5.83 -5.44
CA ASN A 36 -11.01 5.51 -4.12
C ASN A 36 -10.78 4.01 -4.05
N GLY A 37 -9.71 3.61 -3.39
CA GLY A 37 -9.39 2.21 -3.20
C GLY A 37 -8.27 2.02 -2.20
N ASN A 38 -7.93 0.79 -1.93
CA ASN A 38 -6.82 0.45 -1.06
C ASN A 38 -5.99 -0.68 -1.66
N VAL A 39 -4.77 -0.81 -1.16
CA VAL A 39 -3.93 -1.99 -1.38
C VAL A 39 -3.36 -2.45 -0.06
N THR A 40 -3.13 -3.75 0.03
CA THR A 40 -2.42 -4.37 1.15
C THR A 40 -1.02 -4.73 0.69
N LEU A 41 -0.02 -4.32 1.47
CA LEU A 41 1.35 -4.80 1.38
C LEU A 41 1.54 -5.97 2.35
N LEU A 42 2.17 -7.03 1.87
CA LEU A 42 2.51 -8.24 2.60
C LEU A 42 4.04 -8.43 2.56
N ALA A 43 4.59 -9.24 3.46
CA ALA A 43 6.03 -9.53 3.47
C ALA A 43 6.55 -10.10 2.13
N LYS A 44 5.71 -10.86 1.40
CA LYS A 44 6.04 -11.40 0.06
C LYS A 44 6.20 -10.33 -1.02
N ASP A 45 5.77 -9.10 -0.77
CA ASP A 45 5.91 -7.97 -1.70
C ASP A 45 7.27 -7.25 -1.54
N LEU A 46 8.11 -7.71 -0.59
CA LEU A 46 9.38 -7.07 -0.23
C LEU A 46 10.58 -7.88 -0.73
N GLU A 47 11.75 -7.24 -0.74
CA GLU A 47 13.02 -7.92 -0.97
C GLU A 47 13.33 -8.93 0.15
N GLU A 48 14.01 -10.01 -0.18
CA GLU A 48 14.35 -11.07 0.77
C GLU A 48 15.09 -10.52 1.99
N GLY A 49 14.68 -10.92 3.18
CA GLY A 49 15.27 -10.46 4.45
C GLY A 49 14.74 -9.11 4.96
N THR A 50 13.88 -8.41 4.20
CA THR A 50 13.22 -7.18 4.65
C THR A 50 11.84 -7.48 5.24
N THR A 51 11.48 -6.82 6.33
CA THR A 51 10.16 -6.92 6.96
C THR A 51 9.34 -5.64 6.76
N LEU A 52 8.04 -5.72 7.00
CA LEU A 52 7.16 -4.54 6.95
C LEU A 52 7.53 -3.50 8.02
N ASP A 53 8.11 -3.93 9.14
CA ASP A 53 8.57 -3.07 10.24
C ASP A 53 9.83 -2.25 9.89
N ASP A 54 10.60 -2.70 8.89
CA ASP A 54 11.79 -1.99 8.40
C ASP A 54 11.43 -0.81 7.49
N LEU A 55 10.19 -0.75 7.01
CA LEU A 55 9.79 0.23 6.01
C LEU A 55 9.53 1.60 6.63
N THR A 56 10.18 2.62 6.07
CA THR A 56 9.77 4.00 6.30
C THR A 56 8.43 4.29 5.64
N ARG A 57 7.71 5.31 6.15
CA ARG A 57 6.48 5.83 5.52
C ARG A 57 6.64 6.08 4.01
N LYS A 58 7.78 6.62 3.57
CA LYS A 58 8.04 6.92 2.15
C LYS A 58 8.17 5.66 1.31
N GLN A 59 8.80 4.60 1.84
CA GLN A 59 8.89 3.30 1.18
C GLN A 59 7.51 2.65 1.07
N ILE A 60 6.72 2.66 2.16
CA ILE A 60 5.33 2.20 2.16
C ILE A 60 4.51 2.90 1.07
N GLU A 61 4.57 4.24 1.02
CA GLU A 61 3.84 5.03 0.03
C GLU A 61 4.26 4.70 -1.41
N THR A 62 5.55 4.49 -1.65
CA THR A 62 6.09 4.17 -2.98
C THR A 62 5.66 2.78 -3.45
N LEU A 63 5.81 1.77 -2.59
CA LEU A 63 5.39 0.39 -2.88
C LEU A 63 3.88 0.31 -3.10
N ALA A 64 3.09 0.90 -2.19
CA ALA A 64 1.65 0.87 -2.27
C ALA A 64 1.11 1.65 -3.49
N LYS A 65 1.67 2.80 -3.84
CA LYS A 65 1.30 3.51 -5.09
C LYS A 65 1.58 2.68 -6.32
N THR A 66 2.72 2.00 -6.36
CA THR A 66 3.10 1.13 -7.48
C THR A 66 2.12 -0.03 -7.63
N ARG A 67 1.77 -0.70 -6.51
CA ARG A 67 0.78 -1.79 -6.47
C ARG A 67 -0.61 -1.31 -6.89
N PHE A 68 -1.04 -0.15 -6.38
CA PHE A 68 -2.33 0.46 -6.72
C PHE A 68 -2.43 0.81 -8.20
N ALA A 69 -1.37 1.37 -8.79
CA ALA A 69 -1.33 1.69 -10.22
C ALA A 69 -1.40 0.44 -11.11
N LYS A 70 -0.78 -0.67 -10.72
CA LYS A 70 -0.88 -1.96 -11.42
C LYS A 70 -2.30 -2.52 -11.40
N LEU A 71 -2.95 -2.53 -10.22
CA LEU A 71 -4.34 -2.97 -10.07
C LEU A 71 -5.30 -2.11 -10.89
N ALA A 72 -5.12 -0.79 -10.89
CA ALA A 72 -5.95 0.13 -11.65
C ALA A 72 -5.84 -0.08 -13.18
N GLN A 73 -4.76 -0.71 -13.65
CA GLN A 73 -4.56 -1.08 -15.06
C GLN A 73 -5.03 -2.52 -15.37
N GLY A 74 -5.60 -3.24 -14.40
CA GLY A 74 -6.08 -4.62 -14.56
C GLY A 74 -4.99 -5.68 -14.50
N GLY A 75 -3.78 -5.35 -14.02
CA GLY A 75 -2.73 -6.34 -13.80
C GLY A 75 -2.95 -7.15 -12.51
N GLU A 76 -2.44 -8.39 -12.47
CA GLU A 76 -2.24 -9.08 -11.19
C GLU A 76 -1.19 -8.32 -10.37
N ALA A 77 -1.50 -8.12 -9.09
CA ALA A 77 -0.71 -7.31 -8.17
C ALA A 77 0.20 -8.16 -7.29
#